data_AF-R7C0K6-F1
#
_entry.id   AF-R7C0K6-F1
#
_cell.length_a   1.000
_cell.length_b   1.000
_cell.length_c   1.000
_cell.angle_alpha   90.00
_cell.angle_beta   90.00
_cell.angle_gamma   90.00
#
_symmetry.space_group_name_H-M   'P 1'
#
loop_
_entity.id
_entity.type
_entity.pdbx_description
1 polymer ?
#
loop_
_entity_poly.entity_id
_entity_poly.type
_entity_poly.pdbx_seq_one_letter_code
_entity_poly.pdbx_strand_id
1 'polypeptide(L)'
;MFSSSHQKGFTLIEIVLVLVLLGILAAVALPKYYSLKAESKKSIAVAVANQFVADVNNKIAKRIIAGEKCDDAKNLELSQKNKQSVLVEYTNYLINGMAVYTQQIGPDSTAIPVWDQETGEVFEIPAHFVVCAKPVTTVP
;
A
#
# COMPACT_ATOMS: atom_id res chain seq x y z
N MET A 1 45.04 -47.39 5.86
CA MET A 1 44.74 -47.68 4.44
C MET A 1 43.73 -46.63 3.96
N PHE A 2 44.21 -45.48 3.49
CA PHE A 2 43.36 -44.47 2.83
C PHE A 2 43.81 -44.43 1.38
N SER A 3 42.99 -45.00 0.50
CA SER A 3 43.18 -44.99 -0.95
C SER A 3 43.24 -43.54 -1.42
N SER A 4 44.29 -43.18 -2.17
CA SER A 4 44.46 -41.86 -2.77
C SER A 4 43.43 -41.69 -3.90
N SER A 5 42.28 -41.11 -3.55
CA SER A 5 41.34 -40.60 -4.54
C SER A 5 42.00 -39.43 -5.27
N HIS A 6 42.07 -39.49 -6.60
CA HIS A 6 42.51 -38.38 -7.45
C HIS A 6 41.61 -37.16 -7.21
N GLN A 7 41.99 -36.27 -6.30
CA GLN A 7 41.33 -34.98 -6.12
C GLN A 7 41.67 -34.09 -7.31
N LYS A 8 40.80 -34.12 -8.33
CA LYS A 8 40.75 -33.07 -9.35
C LYS A 8 40.31 -31.78 -8.66
N GLY A 9 41.26 -30.92 -8.33
CA GLY A 9 40.97 -29.55 -7.88
C GLY A 9 40.30 -28.75 -9.01
N PHE A 10 39.43 -27.82 -8.64
CA PHE A 10 38.87 -26.83 -9.58
C PHE A 10 39.99 -26.02 -10.21
N THR A 11 39.91 -25.78 -11.52
CA THR A 11 40.94 -25.00 -12.20
C THR A 11 40.72 -23.50 -11.95
N LEU A 12 41.80 -22.71 -11.92
CA LEU A 12 41.68 -21.25 -11.75
C LEU A 12 40.82 -20.62 -12.85
N ILE A 13 40.92 -21.14 -14.08
CA ILE A 13 40.11 -20.67 -15.21
C ILE A 13 38.62 -20.93 -15.02
N GLU A 14 38.25 -22.02 -14.34
CA GLU A 14 36.86 -22.41 -14.09
C GLU A 14 36.20 -21.47 -13.08
N ILE A 15 36.93 -21.06 -12.04
CA ILE A 15 36.45 -20.03 -11.11
C ILE A 15 36.34 -18.66 -11.79
N VAL A 16 37.30 -18.28 -12.62
CA VAL A 16 37.26 -17.00 -13.36
C VAL A 16 36.07 -16.98 -14.32
N LEU A 17 35.84 -18.06 -15.07
CA LEU A 17 34.71 -18.16 -15.99
C LEU A 17 33.37 -18.03 -15.24
N VAL A 18 33.22 -18.70 -14.10
CA VAL A 18 31.99 -18.62 -13.28
C VAL A 18 31.75 -17.20 -12.78
N LEU A 19 32.79 -16.49 -12.31
CA LEU A 19 32.66 -15.09 -11.87
C LEU A 19 32.27 -14.16 -13.03
N VAL A 20 32.84 -14.37 -14.22
CA VAL A 20 32.45 -13.60 -15.43
C VAL A 20 30.99 -13.85 -15.79
N LEU A 21 30.54 -15.11 -15.78
CA LEU A 21 29.15 -15.45 -16.08
C LEU A 21 28.17 -14.87 -15.02
N LEU A 22 28.50 -14.99 -13.73
CA LEU A 22 27.71 -14.37 -12.66
C LEU A 22 27.70 -12.84 -12.77
N GLY A 23 28.79 -12.22 -13.22
CA GLY A 23 28.87 -10.79 -13.48
C GLY A 23 27.90 -10.33 -14.58
N ILE A 24 27.84 -11.07 -15.70
CA ILE A 24 26.89 -10.77 -16.79
C ILE A 24 25.45 -10.96 -16.31
N LEU A 25 25.15 -12.06 -15.61
CA LEU A 25 23.80 -12.32 -15.07
C LEU A 25 23.38 -11.25 -14.07
N ALA A 26 24.27 -10.79 -13.20
CA ALA A 26 23.98 -9.73 -12.24
C ALA A 26 23.68 -8.39 -12.95
N ALA A 27 24.47 -8.03 -13.98
CA ALA A 27 24.29 -6.80 -14.74
C ALA A 27 22.90 -6.71 -15.41
N VAL A 28 22.37 -7.84 -15.91
CA VAL A 28 21.04 -7.87 -16.53
C VAL A 28 19.90 -8.07 -15.52
N ALA A 29 20.12 -8.82 -14.45
CA ALA A 29 19.09 -9.16 -13.48
C ALA A 29 18.78 -8.02 -12.51
N LEU A 30 19.80 -7.27 -12.06
CA LEU A 30 19.61 -6.22 -11.06
C LEU A 30 18.67 -5.09 -11.51
N PRO A 31 18.80 -4.50 -12.72
CA PRO A 31 17.89 -3.44 -13.16
C PRO A 31 16.44 -3.93 -13.23
N LYS A 32 16.24 -5.16 -13.69
CA LYS A 32 14.91 -5.76 -13.74
C LYS A 32 14.35 -6.01 -12.33
N TYR A 33 15.16 -6.49 -11.41
CA TYR A 33 14.75 -6.68 -10.01
C TYR A 33 14.28 -5.38 -9.36
N TYR A 34 15.03 -4.28 -9.53
CA TYR A 34 14.63 -2.98 -8.97
C TYR A 34 13.33 -2.43 -9.59
N SER A 35 13.15 -2.55 -10.91
CA SER A 35 11.89 -2.12 -11.55
C SER A 35 10.68 -2.95 -11.07
N LEU A 36 10.83 -4.26 -10.91
CA LEU A 36 9.77 -5.11 -10.36
C LEU A 36 9.46 -4.77 -8.90
N LYS A 37 10.48 -4.46 -8.09
CA LYS A 37 10.28 -4.01 -6.70
C LYS A 37 9.49 -2.69 -6.66
N ALA A 38 9.80 -1.73 -7.53
CA ALA A 38 9.09 -0.46 -7.61
C ALA A 38 7.61 -0.64 -8.00
N GLU A 39 7.33 -1.43 -9.04
CA GLU A 39 5.94 -1.71 -9.45
C GLU A 39 5.16 -2.46 -8.35
N SER A 40 5.84 -3.40 -7.68
CA SER A 40 5.25 -4.12 -6.54
C SER A 40 4.85 -3.12 -5.45
N LYS A 41 5.74 -2.21 -5.04
CA LYS A 41 5.44 -1.19 -4.02
C LYS A 41 4.22 -0.35 -4.38
N LYS A 42 4.13 0.12 -5.63
CA LYS A 42 2.97 0.85 -6.13
C LYS A 42 1.68 0.02 -6.03
N SER A 43 1.73 -1.26 -6.41
CA SER A 43 0.56 -2.16 -6.32
C SER A 43 0.10 -2.39 -4.89
N ILE A 44 1.04 -2.53 -3.95
CA ILE A 44 0.70 -2.69 -2.53
C ILE A 44 0.09 -1.36 -2.05
N ALA A 45 0.64 -0.20 -2.42
CA ALA A 45 0.11 1.10 -2.00
C ALA A 45 -1.36 1.28 -2.40
N VAL A 46 -1.71 0.91 -3.63
CA VAL A 46 -3.10 0.85 -4.10
C VAL A 46 -3.95 -0.09 -3.23
N ALA A 47 -3.45 -1.30 -2.94
CA ALA A 47 -4.18 -2.27 -2.13
C ALA A 47 -4.46 -1.74 -0.71
N VAL A 48 -3.47 -1.09 -0.08
CA VAL A 48 -3.60 -0.52 1.27
C VAL A 48 -4.58 0.64 1.31
N ALA A 49 -4.52 1.54 0.32
CA ALA A 49 -5.52 2.61 0.20
C ALA A 49 -6.94 2.04 0.02
N ASN A 50 -7.11 1.04 -0.84
CA ASN A 50 -8.42 0.41 -1.07
C ASN A 50 -8.95 -0.31 0.18
N GLN A 51 -8.08 -0.96 0.95
CA GLN A 51 -8.46 -1.61 2.19
C GLN A 51 -8.92 -0.57 3.23
N PHE A 52 -8.17 0.53 3.36
CA PHE A 52 -8.57 1.65 4.22
C PHE A 52 -9.93 2.24 3.80
N VAL A 53 -10.15 2.46 2.50
CA VAL A 53 -11.45 2.91 1.96
C VAL A 53 -12.56 1.93 2.29
N ALA A 54 -12.33 0.63 2.16
CA ALA A 54 -13.31 -0.40 2.46
C ALA A 54 -13.70 -0.38 3.95
N ASP A 55 -12.74 -0.21 4.85
CA ASP A 55 -12.98 -0.11 6.29
C ASP A 55 -13.82 1.14 6.63
N VAL A 56 -13.48 2.29 6.04
CA VAL A 56 -14.27 3.53 6.15
C VAL A 56 -15.69 3.32 5.63
N ASN A 57 -15.84 2.75 4.44
CA ASN A 57 -17.15 2.54 3.81
C ASN A 57 -18.02 1.57 4.62
N ASN A 58 -17.42 0.54 5.25
CA ASN A 58 -18.13 -0.38 6.14
C ASN A 58 -18.69 0.34 7.37
N LYS A 59 -17.92 1.24 7.98
CA LYS A 59 -18.39 2.04 9.13
C LYS A 59 -19.48 3.03 8.76
N ILE A 60 -19.32 3.73 7.64
CA ILE A 60 -20.35 4.63 7.11
C ILE A 60 -21.64 3.82 6.86
N ALA A 61 -21.54 2.66 6.21
CA ALA A 61 -22.69 1.80 5.94
C ALA A 61 -23.40 1.35 7.23
N LYS A 62 -22.66 1.00 8.29
CA LYS A 62 -23.24 0.66 9.60
C LYS A 62 -24.06 1.80 10.21
N ARG A 63 -23.59 3.05 10.09
CA ARG A 63 -24.34 4.23 10.56
C ARG A 63 -25.58 4.52 9.73
N ILE A 64 -25.48 4.38 8.42
CA ILE A 64 -26.63 4.53 7.52
C ILE A 64 -27.71 3.50 7.87
N ILE A 65 -27.31 2.25 8.13
CA ILE A 65 -28.24 1.19 8.56
C ILE A 65 -28.85 1.50 9.95
N ALA A 66 -28.10 2.17 10.82
CA ALA A 66 -28.60 2.65 12.11
C ALA A 66 -29.58 3.85 12.00
N GLY A 67 -29.84 4.35 10.80
CA GLY A 67 -30.80 5.42 10.54
C GLY A 67 -30.20 6.83 10.43
N GLU A 68 -28.87 6.96 10.44
CA GLU A 68 -28.21 8.24 10.20
C GLU A 68 -28.31 8.64 8.72
N LYS A 69 -28.40 9.94 8.43
CA LYS A 69 -28.35 10.44 7.05
C LYS A 69 -26.96 10.17 6.46
N CYS A 70 -26.89 9.87 5.17
CA CYS A 70 -25.62 9.53 4.51
C CYS A 70 -24.55 10.62 4.69
N ASP A 71 -24.90 11.90 4.47
CA ASP A 71 -23.94 13.00 4.62
C ASP A 71 -23.43 13.14 6.05
N ASP A 72 -24.31 12.98 7.04
CA ASP A 72 -23.96 13.03 8.45
C ASP A 72 -23.05 11.85 8.82
N ALA A 73 -23.42 10.63 8.43
CA ALA A 73 -22.62 9.42 8.64
C ALA A 73 -21.22 9.52 8.02
N LYS A 74 -21.14 10.03 6.77
CA LYS A 74 -19.88 10.28 6.06
C LYS A 74 -19.03 11.29 6.82
N ASN A 75 -19.60 12.43 7.18
CA ASN A 75 -18.89 13.51 7.85
C ASN A 75 -18.47 13.13 9.27
N LEU A 76 -19.22 12.27 9.97
CA LEU A 76 -18.87 11.78 11.30
C LEU A 76 -17.69 10.80 11.25
N GLU A 77 -17.65 9.89 10.28
CA GLU A 77 -16.59 8.89 10.14
C GLU A 77 -15.32 9.41 9.45
N LEU A 78 -15.45 10.45 8.62
CA LEU A 78 -14.32 11.11 7.95
C LEU A 78 -13.91 12.43 8.63
N SER A 79 -14.38 12.69 9.86
CA SER A 79 -13.94 13.84 10.66
C SER A 79 -13.16 13.41 11.88
N GLN A 80 -12.04 14.08 12.12
CA GLN A 80 -11.19 13.89 13.31
C GLN A 80 -11.83 14.44 14.59
N LYS A 81 -13.01 15.08 14.51
CA LYS A 81 -13.70 15.64 15.68
C LYS A 81 -14.47 14.59 16.49
N ASN A 82 -14.78 13.43 15.90
CA ASN A 82 -15.50 12.36 16.57
C ASN A 82 -14.54 11.25 17.02
N LYS A 83 -14.53 10.93 18.33
CA LYS A 83 -13.65 9.90 18.91
C LYS A 83 -13.94 8.47 18.42
N GLN A 84 -15.08 8.24 17.77
CA GLN A 84 -15.48 6.95 17.22
C GLN A 84 -15.22 6.82 15.71
N SER A 85 -14.69 7.85 15.06
CA SER A 85 -14.42 7.82 13.63
C SER A 85 -13.28 6.85 13.30
N VAL A 86 -13.31 6.22 12.11
CA VAL A 86 -12.17 5.42 11.61
C VAL A 86 -10.85 6.18 11.69
N LEU A 87 -10.89 7.50 11.45
CA LEU A 87 -9.70 8.35 11.47
C LEU A 87 -9.08 8.49 12.87
N VAL A 88 -9.89 8.39 13.93
CA VAL A 88 -9.41 8.48 15.33
C VAL A 88 -9.07 7.11 15.90
N GLU A 89 -9.76 6.05 15.46
CA GLU A 89 -9.45 4.67 15.87
C GLU A 89 -8.13 4.18 15.27
N TYR A 90 -7.79 4.62 14.05
CA TYR A 90 -6.52 4.33 13.40
C TYR A 90 -5.82 5.64 13.05
N THR A 91 -4.94 6.14 13.92
CA THR A 91 -4.11 7.32 13.60
C THR A 91 -3.13 7.01 12.46
N ASN A 92 -2.67 5.75 12.43
CA ASN A 92 -1.77 5.19 11.42
C ASN A 92 -2.29 3.83 10.97
N TYR A 93 -2.62 3.70 9.70
CA TYR A 93 -2.96 2.42 9.09
C TYR A 93 -1.71 1.81 8.45
N LEU A 94 -1.13 0.78 9.07
CA LEU A 94 0.16 0.22 8.70
C LEU A 94 0.01 -1.17 8.09
N ILE A 95 0.43 -1.34 6.85
CA ILE A 95 0.42 -2.64 6.16
C ILE A 95 1.68 -2.76 5.32
N ASN A 96 2.46 -3.84 5.55
CA ASN A 96 3.62 -4.21 4.75
C ASN A 96 4.62 -3.05 4.51
N GLY A 97 4.93 -2.26 5.54
CA GLY A 97 5.87 -1.15 5.44
C GLY A 97 5.30 0.12 4.82
N MET A 98 3.99 0.19 4.59
CA MET A 98 3.32 1.40 4.14
C MET A 98 2.35 1.92 5.17
N ALA A 99 2.19 3.24 5.23
CA ALA A 99 1.35 3.94 6.19
C ALA A 99 0.32 4.83 5.50
N VAL A 100 -0.92 4.79 5.96
CA VAL A 100 -1.90 5.86 5.70
C VAL A 100 -2.08 6.67 6.97
N TYR A 101 -1.78 7.96 6.89
CA TYR A 101 -2.00 8.91 7.99
C TYR A 101 -3.39 9.51 7.86
N THR A 102 -4.31 9.01 8.68
CA THR A 102 -5.73 9.40 8.64
C THR A 102 -5.95 10.85 9.03
N GLN A 103 -5.00 11.47 9.73
CA GLN A 103 -5.01 12.90 10.06
C GLN A 103 -5.01 13.82 8.83
N GLN A 104 -4.60 13.32 7.67
CA GLN A 104 -4.59 14.07 6.40
C GLN A 104 -5.83 13.77 5.55
N ILE A 105 -6.74 12.92 6.03
CA ILE A 105 -7.95 12.51 5.30
C ILE A 105 -9.16 13.25 5.89
N GLY A 106 -10.02 13.76 5.01
CA GLY A 106 -11.27 14.41 5.36
C GLY A 106 -12.43 13.96 4.45
N PRO A 107 -13.65 14.45 4.70
CA PRO A 107 -14.86 14.03 3.98
C PRO A 107 -14.87 14.39 2.49
N ASP A 108 -14.00 15.31 2.08
CA ASP A 108 -13.82 15.81 0.71
C ASP A 108 -12.46 15.42 0.12
N SER A 109 -11.70 14.52 0.77
CA SER A 109 -10.41 14.07 0.24
C SER A 109 -10.62 13.24 -1.03
N THR A 110 -9.97 13.65 -2.12
CA THR A 110 -10.04 12.97 -3.43
C THR A 110 -8.95 11.91 -3.61
N ALA A 111 -7.94 11.94 -2.75
CA ALA A 111 -6.85 10.98 -2.74
C ALA A 111 -6.49 10.57 -1.31
N ILE A 112 -5.86 9.40 -1.19
CA ILE A 112 -5.28 8.86 0.02
C ILE A 112 -3.76 8.83 -0.19
N PRO A 113 -2.99 9.63 0.60
CA PRO A 113 -1.55 9.56 0.57
C PRO A 113 -1.09 8.32 1.35
N VAL A 114 -0.44 7.41 0.64
CA VAL A 114 0.18 6.20 1.20
C VAL A 114 1.68 6.42 1.25
N TRP A 115 2.26 6.32 2.44
CA TRP A 115 3.66 6.61 2.72
C TRP A 115 4.45 5.30 2.81
N ASP A 116 5.42 5.12 1.93
CA ASP A 116 6.40 4.04 2.05
C ASP A 116 7.39 4.36 3.18
N GLN A 117 7.41 3.54 4.23
CA GLN A 117 8.28 3.73 5.39
C GLN A 117 9.75 3.38 5.08
N GLU A 118 10.03 2.66 3.99
CA GLU A 118 11.40 2.30 3.58
C GLU A 118 12.06 3.40 2.75
N THR A 119 11.31 4.04 1.85
CA THR A 119 11.86 5.01 0.88
C THR A 119 11.48 6.45 1.18
N GLY A 120 10.44 6.67 2.00
CA GLY A 120 9.84 8.00 2.21
C GLY A 120 9.02 8.49 1.02
N GLU A 121 8.77 7.65 0.01
CA GLU A 121 7.93 7.97 -1.14
C GLU A 121 6.46 8.03 -0.74
N VAL A 122 5.71 8.95 -1.35
CA VAL A 122 4.27 9.10 -1.14
C VAL A 122 3.52 8.75 -2.42
N PHE A 123 2.63 7.78 -2.33
CA PHE A 123 1.73 7.40 -3.41
C PHE A 123 0.35 8.00 -3.17
N GLU A 124 -0.10 8.87 -4.08
CA GLU A 124 -1.45 9.43 -4.05
C GLU A 124 -2.40 8.49 -4.78
N ILE A 125 -3.21 7.74 -4.03
CA ILE A 125 -4.18 6.81 -4.59
C ILE A 125 -5.57 7.46 -4.59
N PRO A 126 -6.34 7.42 -5.69
CA PRO A 126 -7.69 7.96 -5.71
C PRO A 126 -8.57 7.38 -4.60
N ALA A 127 -9.26 8.27 -3.88
CA ALA A 127 -10.10 7.89 -2.77
C ALA A 127 -11.53 7.58 -3.26
N HIS A 128 -11.93 6.32 -3.22
CA HIS A 128 -13.27 5.87 -3.63
C HIS A 128 -14.22 5.75 -2.42
N PHE A 129 -14.38 6.83 -1.66
CA PHE A 129 -15.34 6.87 -0.56
C PHE A 129 -16.79 6.88 -1.07
N VAL A 130 -17.72 6.40 -0.24
CA VAL A 130 -19.16 6.43 -0.55
C VAL A 130 -19.61 7.85 -0.89
N VAL A 131 -20.21 8.03 -2.06
CA VAL A 131 -20.85 9.27 -2.48
C VAL A 131 -22.31 9.24 -2.05
N CYS A 132 -22.69 10.19 -1.19
CA CYS A 132 -24.07 10.40 -0.82
C CYS A 132 -24.82 11.11 -1.94
N ALA A 133 -26.02 10.62 -2.26
CA ALA A 133 -26.88 11.31 -3.20
C ALA A 133 -27.21 12.69 -2.64
N LYS A 134 -26.94 13.75 -3.40
CA LYS A 134 -27.43 15.09 -3.04
C LYS A 134 -28.95 15.00 -2.92
N PRO A 135 -29.56 15.59 -1.88
CA PRO A 135 -31.01 15.59 -1.76
C PRO A 135 -31.59 16.19 -3.04
N VAL A 136 -32.51 15.47 -3.69
CA VAL A 136 -33.27 16.01 -4.80
C VAL A 136 -34.13 17.12 -4.21
N THR A 137 -33.63 18.35 -4.24
CA THR A 137 -34.47 19.52 -4.02
C THR A 137 -35.42 19.56 -5.20
N THR A 138 -36.61 18.99 -5.03
CA THR A 138 -37.72 19.23 -5.94
C THR A 138 -37.98 20.72 -5.92
N VAL A 139 -37.48 21.42 -6.94
CA VAL A 139 -37.94 22.77 -7.28
C VAL A 139 -39.40 22.61 -7.74
N PRO A 140 -40.33 23.51 -7.31
CA PRO A 140 -41.77 23.36 -7.46
C PRO A 140 -42.26 23.13 -8.89
#